data_AF-A0A6A1Q7S5-F1
#
_entry.id   AF-A0A6A1Q7S5-F1
#
_cell.length_a   1.000
_cell.length_b   1.000
_cell.length_c   1.000
_cell.angle_alpha   90.00
_cell.angle_beta   90.00
_cell.angle_gamma   90.00
#
_symmetry.space_group_name_H-M   'P 1'
#
loop_
_entity.id
_entity.type
_entity.pdbx_description
1 polymer ?
#
loop_
_entity_poly.entity_id
_entity_poly.type
_entity_poly.pdbx_seq_one_letter_code
_entity_poly.pdbx_strand_id
1 'polypeptide(L)'
;MNRTFPDNVRFRKGSEPCLQRTLYNVLLAYGHHNRGVGYCQGMNFIAGYLILVTRSEEESFWLLDALVGRILPDYYSPSMLGLKTDQEVLGELVRTKLPAVAALMDSHGLLWTLVASRWFICLFVDVLPVEIIFRVALTLIKQHQALILEATSVPDICEKFKEITRGSFVTECHTFMQ
;
A
#
# COMPACT_ATOMS: atom_id res chain seq x y z
N MET A 1 -17.63 10.64 1.67
CA MET A 1 -17.10 9.42 1.01
C MET A 1 -17.19 9.43 -0.52
N ASN A 2 -17.75 10.47 -1.18
CA ASN A 2 -17.92 10.52 -2.64
C ASN A 2 -16.60 10.59 -3.48
N ARG A 3 -15.43 10.47 -2.84
CA ARG A 3 -14.11 10.59 -3.49
C ARG A 3 -13.33 9.27 -3.56
N THR A 4 -13.83 8.20 -2.95
CA THR A 4 -13.17 6.88 -2.97
C THR A 4 -13.58 6.12 -4.23
N PHE A 5 -12.62 5.78 -5.09
CA PHE A 5 -12.83 5.04 -6.35
C PHE A 5 -14.05 5.53 -7.18
N PRO A 6 -14.06 6.79 -7.63
CA PRO A 6 -15.21 7.37 -8.33
C PRO A 6 -15.59 6.61 -9.62
N ASP A 7 -14.61 5.99 -10.27
CA ASP A 7 -14.79 5.23 -11.50
C ASP A 7 -15.20 3.76 -11.26
N ASN A 8 -15.11 3.27 -10.03
CA ASN A 8 -15.49 1.90 -9.72
C ASN A 8 -17.01 1.76 -9.63
N VAL A 9 -17.57 0.85 -10.44
CA VAL A 9 -19.01 0.61 -10.53
C VAL A 9 -19.67 0.30 -9.18
N ARG A 10 -18.96 -0.32 -8.24
CA ARG A 10 -19.49 -0.68 -6.92
C ARG A 10 -19.50 0.49 -5.93
N PHE A 11 -18.70 1.54 -6.15
CA PHE A 11 -18.64 2.73 -5.29
C PHE A 11 -19.40 3.94 -5.86
N ARG A 12 -19.97 3.83 -7.07
CA ARG A 12 -20.82 4.87 -7.66
C ARG A 12 -22.17 4.97 -6.93
N LYS A 13 -22.69 6.19 -6.77
CA LYS A 13 -24.05 6.38 -6.24
C LYS A 13 -25.07 5.76 -7.21
N GLY A 14 -25.98 4.93 -6.68
CA GLY A 14 -26.99 4.22 -7.47
C GLY A 14 -26.56 2.84 -7.99
N SER A 15 -25.41 2.32 -7.55
CA SER A 15 -25.02 0.94 -7.84
C SER A 15 -25.76 -0.07 -6.94
N GLU A 16 -26.04 -1.25 -7.49
CA GLU A 16 -26.71 -2.35 -6.80
C GLU A 16 -25.79 -3.59 -6.85
N PRO A 17 -25.17 -3.99 -5.73
CA PRO A 17 -25.04 -3.31 -4.44
C PRO A 17 -24.01 -2.16 -4.43
N CYS A 18 -24.29 -1.13 -3.63
CA CYS A 18 -23.40 0.01 -3.38
C CYS A 18 -22.53 -0.20 -2.13
N LEU A 19 -21.20 -0.15 -2.29
CA LEU A 19 -20.25 -0.38 -1.21
C LEU A 19 -19.95 0.87 -0.36
N GLN A 20 -20.55 2.03 -0.67
CA GLN A 20 -20.32 3.25 0.10
C GLN A 20 -20.79 3.11 1.57
N ARG A 21 -21.86 2.36 1.82
CA ARG A 21 -22.36 2.15 3.18
C ARG A 21 -21.44 1.21 3.97
N THR A 22 -21.01 0.11 3.36
CA THR A 22 -20.01 -0.80 3.93
C THR A 22 -18.72 -0.05 4.28
N LEU A 23 -18.21 0.77 3.35
CA LEU A 23 -17.04 1.61 3.61
C LEU A 23 -17.24 2.57 4.79
N TYR A 24 -18.43 3.17 4.88
CA TYR A 24 -18.77 4.04 6.01
C TYR A 24 -18.72 3.31 7.34
N ASN A 25 -19.35 2.14 7.42
CA ASN A 25 -19.40 1.35 8.64
C ASN A 25 -17.99 0.90 9.10
N VAL A 26 -17.16 0.39 8.18
CA VAL A 26 -15.80 -0.07 8.50
C VAL A 26 -14.96 1.08 9.08
N LEU A 27 -14.97 2.25 8.43
CA LEU A 27 -14.17 3.39 8.87
C LEU A 27 -14.70 3.99 10.18
N LEU A 28 -16.01 4.01 10.37
CA LEU A 28 -16.63 4.47 11.62
C LEU A 28 -16.27 3.53 12.77
N ALA A 29 -16.42 2.22 12.56
CA ALA A 29 -16.04 1.20 13.53
C ALA A 29 -14.55 1.31 13.88
N TYR A 30 -13.68 1.50 12.88
CA TYR A 30 -12.24 1.67 13.10
C TYR A 30 -11.93 2.89 13.95
N GLY A 31 -12.52 4.05 13.63
CA GLY A 31 -12.30 5.27 14.41
C GLY A 31 -12.77 5.16 15.86
N HIS A 32 -13.80 4.36 16.14
CA HIS A 32 -14.23 4.04 17.49
C HIS A 32 -13.32 3.03 18.20
N HIS A 33 -12.82 2.03 17.45
CA HIS A 33 -11.92 1.00 17.96
C HIS A 33 -10.56 1.57 18.36
N ASN A 34 -9.94 2.37 17.50
CA ASN A 34 -8.66 3.02 17.75
C ASN A 34 -8.82 4.54 17.78
N ARG A 35 -9.23 5.09 18.93
CA ARG A 35 -9.46 6.54 19.10
C ARG A 35 -8.17 7.38 19.02
N GLY A 36 -7.01 6.78 19.23
CA GLY A 36 -5.72 7.48 19.13
C GLY A 36 -5.37 7.85 17.69
N VAL A 37 -5.77 7.02 16.73
CA VAL A 37 -5.65 7.27 15.29
C VAL A 37 -6.92 7.93 14.75
N GLY A 38 -8.09 7.40 15.11
CA GLY A 38 -9.37 7.84 14.56
C GLY A 38 -9.48 7.55 13.06
N TYR A 39 -10.07 8.49 12.32
CA TYR A 39 -10.08 8.45 10.85
C TYR A 39 -9.06 9.44 10.29
N CYS A 40 -8.08 8.91 9.55
CA CYS A 40 -7.18 9.72 8.75
C CYS A 40 -7.64 9.75 7.27
N GLN A 41 -7.56 10.92 6.65
CA GLN A 41 -7.81 11.06 5.22
C GLN A 41 -6.81 10.20 4.45
N GLY A 42 -7.30 9.38 3.51
CA GLY A 42 -6.50 8.36 2.81
C GLY A 42 -6.93 6.93 3.15
N MET A 43 -7.28 6.68 4.43
CA MET A 43 -7.71 5.35 4.89
C MET A 43 -8.93 4.82 4.14
N ASN A 44 -9.75 5.71 3.58
CA ASN A 44 -10.90 5.35 2.78
C ASN A 44 -10.54 4.58 1.50
N PHE A 45 -9.40 4.85 0.88
CA PHE A 45 -8.96 4.12 -0.31
C PHE A 45 -8.52 2.70 0.06
N ILE A 46 -7.80 2.57 1.17
CA ILE A 46 -7.31 1.28 1.67
C ILE A 46 -8.48 0.41 2.10
N ALA A 47 -9.36 0.94 2.97
CA ALA A 47 -10.56 0.23 3.40
C ALA A 47 -11.45 -0.14 2.20
N GLY A 48 -11.60 0.76 1.22
CA GLY A 48 -12.35 0.48 -0.01
C GLY A 48 -11.76 -0.70 -0.80
N TYR A 49 -10.44 -0.78 -0.89
CA TYR A 49 -9.75 -1.88 -1.56
C TYR A 49 -9.88 -3.20 -0.80
N LEU A 50 -9.71 -3.18 0.53
CA LEU A 50 -9.91 -4.36 1.38
C LEU A 50 -11.33 -4.91 1.24
N ILE A 51 -12.35 -4.05 1.16
CA ILE A 51 -13.75 -4.44 0.92
C ILE A 51 -13.91 -5.12 -0.44
N LEU A 52 -13.26 -4.61 -1.49
CA LEU A 52 -13.32 -5.22 -2.82
C LEU A 52 -12.69 -6.62 -2.85
N VAL A 53 -11.59 -6.81 -2.13
CA VAL A 53 -10.82 -8.07 -2.11
C VAL A 53 -11.51 -9.12 -1.23
N THR A 54 -11.85 -8.77 0.01
CA THR A 54 -12.45 -9.70 0.97
C THR A 54 -13.92 -9.98 0.68
N ARG A 55 -14.64 -8.98 0.12
CA ARG A 55 -16.10 -8.99 0.00
C ARG A 55 -16.81 -9.21 1.35
N SER A 56 -16.14 -8.88 2.47
CA SER A 56 -16.64 -9.04 3.83
C SER A 56 -16.33 -7.78 4.65
N GLU A 57 -17.36 -7.23 5.31
CA GLU A 57 -17.24 -6.01 6.11
C GLU A 57 -16.34 -6.24 7.34
N GLU A 58 -16.53 -7.37 8.03
CA GLU A 58 -15.78 -7.71 9.24
C GLU A 58 -14.31 -8.04 8.93
N GLU A 59 -14.04 -8.83 7.90
CA GLU A 59 -12.66 -9.15 7.51
C GLU A 59 -11.91 -7.89 7.08
N SER A 60 -12.57 -6.99 6.33
CA SER A 60 -12.00 -5.70 5.94
C SER A 60 -11.62 -4.84 7.14
N PHE A 61 -12.45 -4.85 8.18
CA PHE A 61 -12.17 -4.15 9.42
C PHE A 61 -10.93 -4.71 10.12
N TRP A 62 -10.85 -6.03 10.34
CA TRP A 62 -9.71 -6.64 11.02
C TRP A 62 -8.41 -6.54 10.22
N LEU A 63 -8.49 -6.60 8.89
CA LEU A 63 -7.34 -6.35 8.04
C LEU A 63 -6.87 -4.89 8.11
N LEU A 64 -7.79 -3.92 8.15
CA LEU A 64 -7.44 -2.52 8.34
C LEU A 64 -6.77 -2.30 9.70
N ASP A 65 -7.29 -2.92 10.75
CA ASP A 65 -6.71 -2.87 12.09
C ASP A 65 -5.31 -3.47 12.15
N ALA A 66 -5.12 -4.67 11.61
CA ALA A 66 -3.81 -5.30 11.55
C ALA A 66 -2.81 -4.48 10.71
N LEU A 67 -3.26 -3.91 9.59
CA LEU A 67 -2.43 -3.08 8.72
C LEU A 67 -1.94 -1.82 9.44
N VAL A 68 -2.84 -1.06 10.07
CA VAL A 68 -2.47 0.19 10.76
C VAL A 68 -1.74 -0.09 12.08
N GLY A 69 -2.16 -1.10 12.83
CA GLY A 69 -1.63 -1.38 14.16
C GLY A 69 -0.31 -2.14 14.17
N ARG A 70 -0.03 -2.97 13.15
CA ARG A 70 1.14 -3.88 13.15
C ARG A 70 2.10 -3.65 11.99
N ILE A 71 1.58 -3.37 10.80
CA ILE A 71 2.40 -3.26 9.58
C ILE A 71 2.88 -1.81 9.39
N LEU A 72 2.04 -0.83 9.72
CA LEU A 72 2.30 0.59 9.51
C LEU A 72 2.25 1.39 10.83
N PRO A 73 3.12 1.07 11.80
CA PRO A 73 3.14 1.78 13.07
C PRO A 73 3.40 3.28 12.83
N ASP A 74 2.65 4.13 13.53
CA ASP A 74 2.77 5.60 13.48
C ASP A 74 2.55 6.26 12.11
N TYR A 75 2.00 5.54 11.13
CA TYR A 75 1.67 6.12 9.82
C TYR A 75 0.48 7.08 9.88
N TYR A 76 -0.56 6.70 10.61
CA TYR A 76 -1.81 7.46 10.73
C TYR A 76 -1.98 8.12 12.10
N SER A 77 -0.94 8.09 12.95
CA SER A 77 -0.95 8.82 14.21
C SER A 77 -1.02 10.33 13.96
N PRO A 78 -1.42 11.16 14.93
CA PRO A 78 -1.47 12.61 14.75
C PRO A 78 -0.13 13.24 14.33
N SER A 79 1.00 12.64 14.72
CA SER A 79 2.34 13.09 14.31
C SER A 79 2.75 12.57 12.93
N MET A 80 2.17 11.45 12.49
CA MET A 80 2.49 10.71 11.26
C MET A 80 4.00 10.40 11.15
N LEU A 81 4.62 10.03 12.27
CA LEU A 81 6.08 9.87 12.33
C LEU A 81 6.59 8.76 11.40
N GLY A 82 5.91 7.60 11.38
CA GLY A 82 6.30 6.48 10.50
C GLY A 82 6.18 6.88 9.02
N LEU A 83 5.09 7.54 8.66
CA LEU A 83 4.84 8.05 7.31
C LEU A 83 5.94 9.02 6.86
N LYS A 84 6.26 10.02 7.68
CA LYS A 84 7.29 11.03 7.36
C LYS A 84 8.66 10.39 7.22
N THR A 85 8.96 9.42 8.08
CA THR A 85 10.24 8.69 8.04
C THR A 85 10.41 8.02 6.69
N ASP A 86 9.41 7.29 6.20
CA ASP A 86 9.52 6.57 4.94
C ASP A 86 9.51 7.50 3.70
N GLN A 87 8.89 8.67 3.82
CA GLN A 87 8.98 9.73 2.80
C GLN A 87 10.39 10.32 2.70
N GLU A 88 11.07 10.52 3.83
CA GLU A 88 12.45 10.99 3.85
C GLU A 88 13.42 9.91 3.33
N VAL A 89 13.16 8.63 3.64
CA VAL A 89 13.90 7.50 3.04
C VAL A 89 13.77 7.52 1.51
N LEU A 90 12.58 7.76 0.96
CA LEU A 90 12.42 7.96 -0.48
C LEU A 90 13.28 9.13 -0.99
N GLY A 91 13.29 10.26 -0.27
CA GLY A 91 14.13 11.40 -0.62
C GLY A 91 15.62 11.07 -0.67
N GLU A 92 16.13 10.28 0.27
CA GLU A 92 17.51 9.79 0.30
C GLU A 92 17.81 8.85 -0.88
N LEU A 93 16.89 7.94 -1.19
CA LEU A 93 17.02 7.04 -2.33
C LEU A 93 17.08 7.82 -3.65
N VAL A 94 16.25 8.85 -3.82
CA VAL A 94 16.31 9.73 -4.99
C VAL A 94 17.63 10.51 -5.02
N ARG A 95 18.09 11.06 -3.89
CA ARG A 95 19.41 11.73 -3.82
C ARG A 95 20.55 10.82 -4.25
N THR A 96 20.48 9.55 -3.88
CA THR A 96 21.51 8.54 -4.22
C THR A 96 21.43 8.09 -5.67
N LYS A 97 20.22 7.80 -6.19
CA LYS A 97 20.03 7.12 -7.48
C LYS A 97 19.70 8.06 -8.64
N LEU A 98 19.10 9.22 -8.34
CA LEU A 98 18.60 10.21 -9.30
C LEU A 98 18.96 11.64 -8.82
N PRO A 99 20.26 11.96 -8.63
CA PRO A 99 20.70 13.20 -7.97
C PRO A 99 20.24 14.48 -8.69
N ALA A 100 20.05 14.44 -10.02
CA ALA A 100 19.54 15.57 -10.78
C ALA A 100 18.10 15.94 -10.40
N VAL A 101 17.25 14.95 -10.08
CA VAL A 101 15.87 15.17 -9.62
C VAL A 101 15.86 15.76 -8.22
N ALA A 102 16.72 15.24 -7.33
CA ALA A 102 16.84 15.78 -5.99
C ALA A 102 17.32 17.25 -5.98
N ALA A 103 18.35 17.58 -6.76
CA ALA A 103 18.83 18.94 -6.89
C ALA A 103 17.76 19.91 -7.40
N LEU A 104 16.90 19.45 -8.33
CA LEU A 104 15.76 20.24 -8.80
C LEU A 104 14.75 20.51 -7.67
N MET A 105 14.41 19.49 -6.88
CA MET A 105 13.49 19.66 -5.75
C MET A 105 14.07 20.59 -4.68
N ASP A 106 15.34 20.42 -4.34
CA ASP A 106 16.06 21.23 -3.35
C ASP A 106 16.13 22.70 -3.78
N SER A 107 16.41 22.97 -5.07
CA SER A 107 16.45 24.34 -5.60
C SER A 107 15.11 25.08 -5.53
N HIS A 108 14.00 24.36 -5.43
CA HIS A 108 12.65 24.91 -5.26
C HIS A 108 12.14 24.80 -3.81
N GLY A 109 12.96 24.30 -2.87
CA GLY A 109 12.57 24.10 -1.48
C GLY A 109 11.42 23.10 -1.28
N LEU A 110 11.25 22.15 -2.21
CA LEU A 110 10.16 21.18 -2.16
C LEU A 110 10.48 20.04 -1.19
N LEU A 111 9.62 19.85 -0.20
CA LEU A 111 9.75 18.75 0.75
C LEU A 111 9.19 17.45 0.16
N TRP A 112 9.94 16.36 0.30
CA TRP A 112 9.50 15.01 -0.08
C TRP A 112 8.22 14.59 0.62
N THR A 113 8.06 15.00 1.89
CA THR A 113 6.85 14.76 2.68
C THR A 113 5.58 15.38 2.07
N LEU A 114 5.70 16.44 1.26
CA LEU A 114 4.57 17.04 0.55
C LEU A 114 4.30 16.30 -0.76
N VAL A 115 5.35 16.07 -1.56
CA VAL A 115 5.22 15.47 -2.91
C VAL A 115 4.74 14.02 -2.84
N ALA A 116 5.31 13.23 -1.93
CA ALA A 116 5.00 11.82 -1.78
C ALA A 116 3.85 11.55 -0.78
N SER A 117 3.27 12.61 -0.18
CA SER A 117 2.26 12.48 0.87
C SER A 117 1.14 11.51 0.51
N ARG A 118 0.49 11.77 -0.63
CA ARG A 118 -0.64 11.00 -1.10
C ARG A 118 -0.28 9.56 -1.47
N TRP A 119 0.95 9.35 -1.96
CA TRP A 119 1.43 8.03 -2.35
C TRP A 119 1.49 7.11 -1.14
N PHE A 120 2.13 7.56 -0.06
CA PHE A 120 2.28 6.73 1.14
C PHE A 120 1.01 6.69 1.99
N ILE A 121 0.27 7.80 2.12
CA ILE A 121 -1.00 7.84 2.88
C ILE A 121 -2.06 6.92 2.28
N CYS A 122 -2.08 6.74 0.96
CA CYS A 122 -2.99 5.82 0.29
C CYS A 122 -2.35 4.45 -0.01
N LEU A 123 -1.12 4.19 0.46
CA LEU A 123 -0.33 2.99 0.17
C LEU A 123 -0.27 2.66 -1.33
N PHE A 124 -0.17 3.69 -2.15
CA PHE A 124 -0.15 3.62 -3.61
C PHE A 124 -1.38 2.99 -4.25
N VAL A 125 -2.42 2.63 -3.49
CA VAL A 125 -3.62 1.94 -3.99
C VAL A 125 -4.38 2.79 -5.02
N ASP A 126 -4.28 4.11 -4.93
CA ASP A 126 -4.89 5.02 -5.92
C ASP A 126 -3.95 5.44 -7.05
N VAL A 127 -2.66 5.11 -6.95
CA VAL A 127 -1.59 5.63 -7.82
C VAL A 127 -1.01 4.53 -8.71
N LEU A 128 -0.82 3.33 -8.18
CA LEU A 128 -0.24 2.21 -8.90
C LEU A 128 -1.34 1.37 -9.56
N PRO A 129 -1.29 1.21 -10.90
CA PRO A 129 -2.14 0.27 -11.61
C PRO A 129 -1.90 -1.16 -11.10
N VAL A 130 -2.95 -1.98 -11.05
CA VAL A 130 -2.85 -3.40 -10.62
C VAL A 130 -1.85 -4.18 -11.50
N GLU A 131 -1.67 -3.73 -12.73
CA GLU A 131 -0.71 -4.21 -13.71
C GLU A 131 0.74 -4.14 -13.18
N ILE A 132 1.07 -3.15 -12.35
CA ILE A 132 2.40 -3.03 -11.74
C ILE A 132 2.62 -4.13 -10.71
N ILE A 133 1.61 -4.42 -9.88
CA ILE A 133 1.66 -5.50 -8.89
C ILE A 133 1.88 -6.84 -9.59
N PHE A 134 1.13 -7.11 -10.66
CA PHE A 134 1.31 -8.35 -11.45
C PHE A 134 2.68 -8.42 -12.12
N ARG A 135 3.21 -7.32 -12.65
CA ARG A 135 4.56 -7.28 -13.25
C ARG A 135 5.63 -7.61 -12.21
N VAL A 136 5.56 -7.00 -11.02
CA VAL A 136 6.50 -7.30 -9.93
C VAL A 136 6.39 -8.77 -9.51
N ALA A 137 5.17 -9.28 -9.29
CA ALA A 137 4.95 -10.67 -8.90
C ALA A 137 5.49 -11.67 -9.94
N LEU A 138 5.19 -11.45 -11.24
CA LEU A 138 5.69 -12.30 -12.32
C LEU A 138 7.20 -12.26 -12.44
N THR A 139 7.82 -11.08 -12.29
CA THR A 139 9.29 -10.95 -12.31
C THR A 139 9.92 -11.69 -11.14
N LEU A 140 9.37 -11.59 -9.93
CA LEU A 140 9.85 -12.32 -8.76
C LEU A 140 9.76 -13.85 -8.95
N ILE A 141 8.62 -14.34 -9.47
CA ILE A 141 8.41 -15.76 -9.75
C ILE A 141 9.39 -16.25 -10.83
N LYS A 142 9.55 -15.48 -11.91
CA LYS A 142 10.45 -15.83 -13.01
C LYS A 142 11.91 -15.88 -12.53
N GLN A 143 12.34 -14.92 -11.73
CA GLN A 143 13.70 -14.85 -11.21
C GLN A 143 14.02 -16.05 -10.31
N HIS A 144 13.06 -16.47 -9.49
CA HIS A 144 13.22 -17.57 -8.53
C HIS A 144 12.60 -18.89 -9.05
N GLN A 145 12.38 -19.01 -10.35
CA GLN A 145 11.67 -20.16 -10.94
C GLN A 145 12.37 -21.49 -10.60
N ALA A 146 13.71 -21.53 -10.66
CA ALA A 146 14.47 -22.74 -10.32
C ALA A 146 14.21 -23.19 -8.87
N LEU A 147 14.27 -22.24 -7.93
CA LEU A 147 13.99 -22.49 -6.52
C LEU A 147 12.55 -23.02 -6.33
N ILE A 148 11.56 -22.37 -6.95
CA ILE A 148 10.15 -22.77 -6.83
C ILE A 148 9.93 -24.18 -7.40
N LEU A 149 10.57 -24.52 -8.53
CA LEU A 149 10.44 -25.83 -9.20
C LEU A 149 11.06 -26.99 -8.41
N GLU A 150 11.98 -26.70 -7.48
CA GLU A 150 12.53 -27.71 -6.57
C GLU A 150 11.55 -28.09 -5.43
N ALA A 151 10.39 -27.44 -5.32
CA ALA A 151 9.44 -27.73 -4.24
C ALA A 151 8.80 -29.12 -4.41
N THR A 152 8.76 -29.90 -3.32
CA THR A 152 8.27 -31.30 -3.36
C THR A 152 6.88 -31.47 -2.75
N SER A 153 6.36 -30.43 -2.08
CA SER A 153 5.05 -30.47 -1.41
C SER A 153 4.40 -29.09 -1.35
N VAL A 154 3.09 -29.04 -1.08
CA VAL A 154 2.34 -27.77 -0.94
C VAL A 154 2.90 -26.86 0.17
N PRO A 155 3.25 -27.37 1.38
CA PRO A 155 3.90 -26.54 2.39
C PRO A 155 5.24 -25.96 1.92
N ASP A 156 6.03 -26.76 1.21
CA ASP A 156 7.33 -26.36 0.65
C ASP A 156 7.16 -25.27 -0.42
N ILE A 157 6.14 -25.37 -1.29
CA ILE A 157 5.78 -24.29 -2.23
C ILE A 157 5.50 -22.99 -1.46
N CYS A 158 4.67 -23.03 -0.41
CA CYS A 158 4.33 -21.85 0.37
C CYS A 158 5.57 -21.22 1.05
N GLU A 159 6.50 -22.01 1.56
CA GLU A 159 7.75 -21.50 2.13
C GLU A 159 8.63 -20.85 1.07
N LYS A 160 8.83 -21.48 -0.08
CA LYS A 160 9.63 -20.89 -1.16
C LYS A 160 9.03 -19.58 -1.69
N PHE A 161 7.71 -19.49 -1.80
CA PHE A 161 7.03 -18.23 -2.14
C PHE A 161 7.16 -17.16 -1.05
N LYS A 162 7.36 -17.51 0.23
CA LYS A 162 7.75 -16.53 1.25
C LYS A 162 9.19 -16.08 1.06
N GLU A 163 10.09 -17.01 0.72
CA GLU A 163 11.51 -16.73 0.51
C GLU A 163 11.78 -15.79 -0.67
N ILE A 164 11.03 -15.88 -1.78
CA ILE A 164 11.25 -14.99 -2.94
C ILE A 164 11.00 -13.51 -2.65
N THR A 165 10.35 -13.19 -1.52
CA THR A 165 10.11 -11.81 -1.08
C THR A 165 11.24 -11.26 -0.22
N ARG A 166 12.29 -12.05 0.01
CA ARG A 166 13.46 -11.69 0.84
C ARG A 166 14.72 -11.60 -0.03
N GLY A 167 15.74 -10.94 0.51
CA GLY A 167 17.06 -10.88 -0.11
C GLY A 167 17.32 -9.64 -0.97
N SER A 168 18.57 -9.52 -1.42
CA SER A 168 19.09 -8.31 -2.07
C SER A 168 18.36 -7.97 -3.37
N PHE A 169 17.92 -8.96 -4.15
CA PHE A 169 17.18 -8.74 -5.39
C PHE A 169 15.86 -7.99 -5.18
N VAL A 170 15.15 -8.29 -4.09
CA VAL A 170 13.88 -7.63 -3.75
C VAL A 170 14.13 -6.21 -3.24
N THR A 171 15.16 -6.02 -2.43
CA THR A 171 15.54 -4.69 -1.91
C THR A 171 16.19 -3.80 -2.96
N GLU A 172 16.80 -4.39 -4.00
CA GLU A 172 17.43 -3.70 -5.13
C GLU A 172 16.57 -3.77 -6.41
N CYS A 173 15.25 -3.72 -6.25
CA CYS A 173 14.28 -3.89 -7.33
C CYS A 173 14.41 -2.90 -8.50
N HIS A 174 15.11 -1.78 -8.32
CA HIS A 174 15.46 -0.83 -9.38
C HIS A 174 16.16 -1.45 -10.59
N THR A 175 16.86 -2.58 -10.42
CA THR A 175 17.59 -3.27 -11.50
C THR A 175 16.69 -3.98 -12.51
N PHE A 176 15.46 -4.36 -12.12
CA PHE A 176 14.54 -5.07 -13.01
C PHE A 176 13.32 -4.23 -13.44
N MET A 177 13.12 -3.05 -12.85
CA MET A 177 12.06 -2.11 -13.27
C MET A 177 12.46 -1.21 -14.46
N GLN A 178 13.68 -1.38 -15.00
CA GLN A 178 14.14 -0.79 -16.27
C GLN A 178 13.69 -1.62 -17.46
#